data_AF-A0A838SYJ2-F1
#
_entry.id   AF-A0A838SYJ2-F1
#
_cell.length_a   1.000
_cell.length_b   1.000
_cell.length_c   1.000
_cell.angle_alpha   90.00
_cell.angle_beta   90.00
_cell.angle_gamma   90.00
#
_symmetry.space_group_name_H-M   'P 1'
#
loop_
_entity.id
_entity.type
_entity.pdbx_description
1 polymer ?
#
loop_
_entity_poly.entity_id
_entity_poly.type
_entity_poly.pdbx_seq_one_letter_code
_entity_poly.pdbx_strand_id
1 'polypeptide(L)'
;MFRIKARTLTIAACITAVTAVAAAAGPPWISIEYPSNPLDPSARGGFVTVRTYHHADLMSYDISGTAEGVVNGRRVTNKLEIKRLAQAGTYVVNWKRPAEGNWILLVTTTRDGLHMATAVVKVDQGGRVAEVNVPFRTVENGRWVVPRAVLAAEVDAMLRAPSVSIASLLH
;
A
#
# COMPACT_ATOMS: atom_id res chain seq x y z
N MET A 1 -51.80 -58.33 -26.48
CA MET A 1 -51.97 -56.95 -25.96
C MET A 1 -51.21 -56.81 -24.64
N PHE A 2 -50.30 -55.82 -24.59
CA PHE A 2 -49.65 -55.10 -23.48
C PHE A 2 -49.32 -55.81 -22.15
N ARG A 3 -48.02 -56.02 -21.82
CA ARG A 3 -47.04 -55.14 -21.08
C ARG A 3 -47.27 -55.20 -19.55
N ILE A 4 -46.30 -55.18 -18.64
CA ILE A 4 -45.10 -54.32 -18.50
C ILE A 4 -44.07 -55.08 -17.62
N LYS A 5 -42.80 -55.12 -18.03
CA LYS A 5 -41.67 -55.55 -17.17
C LYS A 5 -41.20 -54.34 -16.35
N ALA A 6 -41.30 -54.41 -15.03
CA ALA A 6 -40.74 -53.40 -14.13
C ALA A 6 -39.20 -53.56 -14.09
N ARG A 7 -38.49 -52.65 -14.75
CA ARG A 7 -37.05 -52.48 -14.59
C ARG A 7 -36.83 -51.43 -13.49
N THR A 8 -36.34 -51.88 -12.36
CA THR A 8 -35.93 -51.05 -11.22
C THR A 8 -34.84 -50.09 -11.68
N LEU A 9 -35.16 -48.79 -11.68
CA LEU A 9 -34.24 -47.72 -12.01
C LEU A 9 -33.63 -47.21 -10.71
N THR A 10 -32.39 -47.60 -10.42
CA THR A 10 -31.63 -47.07 -9.27
C THR A 10 -31.13 -45.67 -9.62
N ILE A 11 -31.73 -44.64 -9.02
CA ILE A 11 -31.28 -43.25 -9.17
C ILE A 11 -30.18 -43.00 -8.12
N ALA A 12 -28.93 -42.90 -8.56
CA ALA A 12 -27.82 -42.44 -7.74
C ALA A 12 -27.80 -40.90 -7.75
N ALA A 13 -28.29 -40.27 -6.68
CA ALA A 13 -28.20 -38.84 -6.48
C ALA A 13 -26.81 -38.48 -5.92
N CYS A 14 -25.87 -38.11 -6.80
CA CYS A 14 -24.60 -37.51 -6.37
C CYS A 14 -24.87 -36.08 -5.88
N ILE A 15 -24.91 -35.88 -4.56
CA ILE A 15 -24.93 -34.56 -3.95
C ILE A 15 -23.50 -34.02 -3.97
N THR A 16 -23.14 -33.25 -5.00
CA THR A 16 -21.91 -32.46 -5.01
C THR A 16 -22.16 -31.17 -4.23
N ALA A 17 -21.87 -31.17 -2.93
CA ALA A 17 -21.88 -29.96 -2.13
C ALA A 17 -20.70 -29.08 -2.54
N VAL A 18 -20.96 -28.06 -3.38
CA VAL A 18 -19.99 -27.00 -3.64
C VAL A 18 -19.94 -26.12 -2.39
N THR A 19 -18.94 -26.33 -1.53
CA THR A 19 -18.62 -25.37 -0.48
C THR A 19 -18.05 -24.13 -1.17
N ALA A 20 -18.87 -23.09 -1.34
CA ALA A 20 -18.38 -21.78 -1.72
C ALA A 20 -17.42 -21.32 -0.61
N VAL A 21 -16.12 -21.34 -0.89
CA VAL A 21 -15.13 -20.73 -0.01
C VAL A 21 -15.43 -19.24 -0.06
N ALA A 22 -15.87 -18.67 1.07
CA ALA A 22 -16.02 -17.22 1.17
C ALA A 22 -14.64 -16.62 0.86
N ALA A 23 -14.54 -15.91 -0.28
CA ALA A 23 -13.36 -15.14 -0.60
C ALA A 23 -13.13 -14.18 0.59
N ALA A 24 -12.02 -14.35 1.30
CA ALA A 24 -11.68 -13.50 2.42
C ALA A 24 -11.41 -12.09 1.88
N ALA A 25 -12.43 -11.23 1.97
CA ALA A 25 -12.35 -9.85 1.52
C ALA A 25 -11.44 -9.05 2.47
N GLY A 26 -10.13 -9.05 2.23
CA GLY A 26 -9.16 -8.24 2.98
C GLY A 26 -9.16 -6.77 2.58
N PRO A 27 -8.95 -5.82 3.51
CA PRO A 27 -8.96 -4.39 3.22
C PRO A 27 -7.87 -3.99 2.21
N PRO A 28 -7.96 -2.79 1.59
CA PRO A 28 -6.91 -2.28 0.73
C PRO A 28 -5.59 -2.15 1.50
N TRP A 29 -4.47 -2.27 0.79
CA TRP A 29 -3.14 -2.07 1.36
C TRP A 29 -2.21 -1.36 0.39
N ILE A 30 -1.17 -0.72 0.93
CA ILE A 30 -0.08 -0.08 0.19
C ILE A 30 1.25 -0.56 0.77
N SER A 31 2.21 -0.87 -0.09
CA SER A 31 3.57 -1.20 0.31
C SER A 31 4.59 -0.34 -0.43
N ILE A 32 5.72 -0.11 0.23
CA ILE A 32 6.86 0.63 -0.31
C ILE A 32 8.03 -0.33 -0.42
N GLU A 33 8.62 -0.39 -1.59
CA GLU A 33 9.87 -1.10 -1.85
C GLU A 33 10.99 -0.06 -1.97
N TYR A 34 12.04 -0.25 -1.16
CA TYR A 34 13.23 0.59 -1.14
C TYR A 34 14.50 -0.26 -0.98
N PRO A 35 15.58 0.03 -1.74
CA PRO A 35 15.59 0.91 -2.91
C PRO A 35 14.69 0.34 -4.03
N SER A 36 14.22 1.20 -4.94
CA SER A 36 13.61 0.72 -6.18
C SER A 36 14.57 -0.24 -6.89
N ASN A 37 14.07 -1.39 -7.34
CA ASN A 37 14.88 -2.38 -8.04
C ASN A 37 15.62 -1.75 -9.24
N PRO A 38 16.96 -1.63 -9.22
CA PRO A 38 17.71 -0.99 -10.29
C PRO A 38 17.75 -1.84 -11.58
N LEU A 39 17.45 -3.13 -11.48
CA LEU A 39 17.42 -4.07 -12.60
C LEU A 39 16.12 -3.99 -13.39
N ASP A 40 15.05 -3.43 -12.82
CA ASP A 40 13.83 -3.10 -13.55
C ASP A 40 14.03 -1.78 -14.32
N PRO A 41 14.09 -1.79 -15.66
CA PRO A 41 14.30 -0.57 -16.43
C PRO A 41 13.18 0.46 -16.26
N SER A 42 11.98 0.03 -15.88
CA SER A 42 10.80 0.89 -15.73
C SER A 42 10.77 1.66 -14.40
N ALA A 43 11.47 1.15 -13.38
CA ALA A 43 11.57 1.73 -12.05
C ALA A 43 12.98 2.29 -11.73
N ARG A 44 13.97 2.06 -12.61
CA ARG A 44 15.35 2.49 -12.42
C ARG A 44 15.46 3.99 -12.18
N GLY A 45 16.22 4.37 -11.15
CA GLY A 45 16.43 5.76 -10.76
C GLY A 45 15.27 6.36 -9.94
N GLY A 46 14.18 5.60 -9.75
CA GLY A 46 13.13 5.95 -8.81
C GLY A 46 13.63 5.99 -7.38
N PHE A 47 12.99 6.83 -6.57
CA PHE A 47 13.28 6.90 -5.15
C PHE A 47 12.75 5.66 -4.42
N VAL A 48 11.47 5.33 -4.64
CA VAL A 48 10.82 4.11 -4.15
C VAL A 48 9.84 3.57 -5.18
N THR A 49 9.59 2.25 -5.10
CA THR A 49 8.51 1.60 -5.85
C THR A 49 7.34 1.38 -4.90
N VAL A 50 6.13 1.67 -5.37
CA VAL A 50 4.89 1.52 -4.60
C VAL A 50 4.08 0.39 -5.19
N ARG A 51 3.55 -0.48 -4.33
CA ARG A 51 2.57 -1.49 -4.73
C ARG A 51 1.29 -1.32 -3.95
N THR A 52 0.16 -1.55 -4.60
CA THR A 52 -1.16 -1.37 -4.02
C THR A 52 -1.99 -2.63 -4.19
N TYR A 53 -2.76 -2.96 -3.16
CA TYR A 53 -3.43 -4.25 -3.03
C TYR A 53 -4.88 -4.10 -2.61
N HIS A 54 -5.70 -5.10 -2.96
CA HIS A 54 -7.02 -5.33 -2.39
C HIS A 54 -7.23 -6.84 -2.30
N HIS A 55 -7.68 -7.35 -1.16
CA HIS A 55 -7.81 -8.79 -0.92
C HIS A 55 -6.52 -9.59 -1.20
N ALA A 56 -5.35 -8.99 -0.91
CA ALA A 56 -3.99 -9.50 -1.18
C ALA A 56 -3.56 -9.51 -2.67
N ASP A 57 -4.45 -9.21 -3.61
CA ASP A 57 -4.11 -9.11 -5.02
C ASP A 57 -3.62 -7.70 -5.38
N LEU A 58 -2.66 -7.61 -6.31
CA LEU A 58 -2.23 -6.33 -6.86
C LEU A 58 -3.39 -5.66 -7.60
N MET A 59 -3.67 -4.41 -7.23
CA MET A 59 -4.80 -3.67 -7.75
C MET A 59 -4.43 -2.23 -8.02
N SER A 60 -4.82 -1.73 -9.19
CA SER A 60 -4.64 -0.32 -9.55
C SER A 60 -5.59 0.58 -8.74
N TYR A 61 -5.05 1.69 -8.26
CA TYR A 61 -5.75 2.78 -7.60
C TYR A 61 -5.33 4.10 -8.23
N ASP A 62 -6.04 5.17 -7.92
CA ASP A 62 -5.50 6.51 -8.10
C ASP A 62 -4.47 6.74 -7.01
N ILE A 63 -3.32 7.31 -7.37
CA ILE A 63 -2.22 7.55 -6.44
C ILE A 63 -1.77 9.00 -6.52
N SER A 64 -1.48 9.56 -5.35
CA SER A 64 -0.92 10.89 -5.20
C SER A 64 0.14 10.87 -4.11
N GLY A 65 0.94 11.92 -4.04
CA GLY A 65 1.79 12.08 -2.88
C GLY A 65 2.46 13.43 -2.75
N THR A 66 2.91 13.69 -1.53
CA THR A 66 3.66 14.90 -1.16
C THR A 66 4.91 14.53 -0.36
N ALA A 67 5.98 15.28 -0.56
CA ALA A 67 7.08 15.39 0.37
C ALA A 67 6.80 16.56 1.31
N GLU A 68 6.60 16.22 2.58
CA GLU A 68 6.36 17.15 3.66
C GLU A 68 7.67 17.35 4.42
N GLY A 69 8.09 18.61 4.55
CA GLY A 69 9.34 18.93 5.21
C GLY A 69 9.30 20.15 6.11
N VAL A 70 10.43 20.35 6.79
CA VAL A 70 10.76 21.57 7.53
C VAL A 70 12.15 22.01 7.10
N VAL A 71 12.25 23.19 6.49
CA VAL A 71 13.50 23.81 6.04
C VAL A 71 13.64 25.15 6.72
N ASN A 72 14.75 25.39 7.41
CA ASN A 72 14.99 26.62 8.16
C ASN A 72 13.82 27.00 9.09
N GLY A 73 13.27 26.00 9.77
CA GLY A 73 12.12 26.17 10.69
C GLY A 73 10.76 26.38 10.02
N ARG A 74 10.67 26.38 8.69
CA ARG A 74 9.42 26.61 7.96
C ARG A 74 8.89 25.34 7.32
N ARG A 75 7.58 25.14 7.38
CA ARG A 75 6.85 24.06 6.71
C ARG A 75 7.02 24.20 5.19
N VAL A 76 7.41 23.12 4.51
CA VAL A 76 7.51 23.06 3.05
C VAL A 76 6.81 21.80 2.56
N THR A 77 6.10 21.91 1.44
CA THR A 77 5.40 20.80 0.80
C THR A 77 5.76 20.77 -0.68
N ASN A 78 6.25 19.62 -1.16
CA ASN A 78 6.54 19.39 -2.57
C ASN A 78 5.68 18.26 -3.11
N LYS A 79 5.08 18.42 -4.28
CA LYS A 79 4.36 17.31 -4.93
C LYS A 79 5.35 16.24 -5.38
N LEU A 80 4.99 14.96 -5.19
CA LEU A 80 5.75 13.83 -5.71
C LEU A 80 5.39 13.60 -7.17
N GLU A 81 6.40 13.28 -7.97
CA GLU A 81 6.19 12.76 -9.31
C GLU A 81 5.97 11.25 -9.19
N ILE A 82 4.80 10.77 -9.60
CA ILE A 82 4.44 9.36 -9.51
C ILE A 82 4.04 8.86 -10.89
N LYS A 83 4.71 7.80 -11.35
CA LYS A 83 4.45 7.18 -12.64
C LYS A 83 3.91 5.76 -12.44
N ARG A 84 2.80 5.47 -13.09
CA ARG A 84 2.25 4.10 -13.18
C ARG A 84 3.16 3.22 -14.04
N LEU A 85 3.45 2.01 -13.57
CA LEU A 85 4.19 1.00 -14.33
C LEU A 85 3.25 0.04 -15.05
N ALA A 86 3.80 -0.82 -15.91
CA ALA A 86 3.01 -1.75 -16.72
C ALA A 86 2.24 -2.77 -15.89
N GLN A 87 2.82 -3.23 -14.78
CA GLN A 87 2.15 -4.13 -13.84
C GLN A 87 1.07 -3.38 -13.05
N ALA A 88 -0.14 -3.93 -13.03
CA ALA A 88 -1.26 -3.38 -12.28
C ALA A 88 -0.87 -3.15 -10.80
N GLY A 89 -1.39 -2.06 -10.22
CA GLY A 89 -1.08 -1.69 -8.84
C GLY A 89 0.38 -1.34 -8.55
N THR A 90 1.23 -1.14 -9.56
CA THR A 90 2.65 -0.82 -9.36
C THR A 90 2.98 0.58 -9.90
N TYR A 91 3.75 1.35 -9.11
CA TYR A 91 4.14 2.73 -9.43
C TYR A 91 5.58 2.97 -9.02
N VAL A 92 6.22 3.93 -9.68
CA VAL A 92 7.50 4.49 -9.23
C VAL A 92 7.29 5.92 -8.75
N VAL A 93 7.88 6.24 -7.61
CA VAL A 93 7.93 7.61 -7.06
C VAL A 93 9.29 8.20 -7.39
N ASN A 94 9.28 9.28 -8.15
CA ASN A 94 10.43 10.11 -8.42
C ASN A 94 10.41 11.29 -7.47
N TRP A 95 11.47 11.41 -6.67
CA TRP A 95 11.65 12.55 -5.79
C TRP A 95 13.13 12.84 -5.61
N LYS A 96 13.51 14.08 -5.90
CA LYS A 96 14.84 14.59 -5.59
C LYS A 96 14.77 15.24 -4.23
N ARG A 97 15.41 14.61 -3.25
CA ARG A 97 15.49 15.15 -1.90
C ARG A 97 16.15 16.53 -1.91
N PRO A 98 15.52 17.56 -1.32
CA PRO A 98 16.19 18.83 -1.05
C PRO A 98 17.36 18.65 -0.07
N ALA A 99 18.45 19.41 -0.29
CA ALA A 99 19.68 19.27 0.49
C ALA A 99 19.49 19.52 2.00
N GLU A 100 18.54 20.39 2.34
CA GLU A 100 18.27 20.80 3.72
C GLU A 100 16.91 20.27 4.18
N GLY A 101 16.79 20.15 5.51
CA GLY A 101 15.54 19.87 6.19
C GLY A 101 15.27 18.40 6.49
N ASN A 102 14.29 18.19 7.37
CA ASN A 102 13.71 16.89 7.67
C ASN A 102 12.53 16.67 6.74
N TRP A 103 12.40 15.45 6.21
CA TRP A 103 11.39 15.13 5.20
C TRP A 103 10.68 13.82 5.52
N ILE A 104 9.38 13.81 5.27
CA ILE A 104 8.57 12.60 5.17
C ILE A 104 7.80 12.63 3.85
N LEU A 105 7.57 11.47 3.26
CA LEU A 105 6.76 11.33 2.05
C LEU A 105 5.41 10.72 2.46
N LEU A 106 4.34 11.31 1.98
CA LEU A 106 2.99 10.79 2.09
C LEU A 106 2.58 10.28 0.72
N VAL A 107 2.41 8.97 0.57
CA VAL A 107 1.90 8.36 -0.65
C VAL A 107 0.50 7.84 -0.38
N THR A 108 -0.49 8.44 -1.02
CA THR A 108 -1.91 8.17 -0.74
C THR A 108 -2.58 7.55 -1.95
N THR A 109 -3.37 6.51 -1.70
CA THR A 109 -4.20 5.85 -2.69
C THR A 109 -5.67 6.21 -2.47
N THR A 110 -6.38 6.42 -3.58
CA THR A 110 -7.81 6.69 -3.59
C THR A 110 -8.53 5.83 -4.63
N ARG A 111 -9.83 5.64 -4.43
CA ARG A 111 -10.74 5.04 -5.41
C ARG A 111 -12.06 5.79 -5.37
N ASP A 112 -12.52 6.27 -6.52
CA ASP A 112 -13.79 7.00 -6.63
C ASP A 112 -13.89 8.18 -5.64
N GLY A 113 -12.76 8.89 -5.45
CA GLY A 113 -12.64 10.00 -4.49
C GLY A 113 -12.51 9.61 -3.02
N LEU A 114 -12.60 8.33 -2.69
CA LEU A 114 -12.48 7.83 -1.31
C LEU A 114 -11.04 7.42 -1.00
N HIS A 115 -10.58 7.76 0.20
CA HIS A 115 -9.26 7.35 0.72
C HIS A 115 -9.20 5.83 0.96
N MET A 116 -8.16 5.19 0.41
CA MET A 116 -7.94 3.75 0.54
C MET A 116 -6.79 3.44 1.50
N ALA A 117 -5.62 4.07 1.33
CA ALA A 117 -4.48 3.94 2.22
C ALA A 117 -3.50 5.11 2.09
N THR A 118 -2.69 5.35 3.13
CA THR A 118 -1.52 6.24 3.07
C THR A 118 -0.31 5.52 3.62
N ALA A 119 0.77 5.48 2.84
CA ALA A 119 2.10 5.15 3.33
C ALA A 119 2.83 6.44 3.75
N VAL A 120 3.40 6.43 4.95
CA VAL A 120 4.29 7.45 5.48
C VAL A 120 5.71 6.91 5.38
N VAL A 121 6.57 7.60 4.63
CA VAL A 121 7.97 7.22 4.43
C VAL A 121 8.86 8.28 5.06
N LYS A 122 9.53 7.96 6.17
CA LYS A 122 10.51 8.86 6.77
C LYS A 122 11.83 8.76 6.04
N VAL A 123 12.46 9.90 5.83
CA VAL A 123 13.74 10.01 5.13
C VAL A 123 14.80 10.48 6.10
N ASP A 124 15.94 9.79 6.15
CA ASP A 124 17.05 10.18 7.01
C ASP A 124 17.86 11.36 6.46
N GLN A 125 18.84 11.83 7.24
CA GLN A 125 19.73 12.90 6.83
C GLN A 125 20.63 12.56 5.63
N GLY A 126 20.82 11.28 5.33
CA GLY A 126 21.54 10.78 4.13
C GLY A 126 20.65 10.68 2.89
N GLY A 127 19.34 10.87 3.02
CA GLY A 127 18.38 10.82 1.93
C GLY A 127 17.91 9.42 1.63
N ARG A 128 18.07 8.49 2.58
CA ARG A 128 17.59 7.12 2.48
C ARG A 128 16.26 6.99 3.20
N VAL A 129 15.48 5.97 2.82
CA VAL A 129 14.30 5.59 3.60
C VAL A 129 14.76 5.05 4.95
N ALA A 130 14.33 5.72 6.01
CA ALA A 130 14.61 5.33 7.40
C ALA A 130 13.50 4.43 7.96
N GLU A 131 12.25 4.72 7.61
CA GLU A 131 11.08 4.03 8.12
C GLU A 131 9.95 4.11 7.09
N VAL A 132 9.17 3.04 6.99
CA VAL A 132 7.89 3.03 6.28
C VAL A 132 6.83 2.61 7.28
N ASN A 133 5.79 3.43 7.42
CA ASN A 133 4.64 3.12 8.24
C ASN A 133 3.36 3.29 7.41
N VAL A 134 2.40 2.38 7.60
CA VAL A 134 1.05 2.50 7.03
C VAL A 134 0.09 2.61 8.20
N PRO A 135 -0.29 3.83 8.61
CA PRO A 135 -1.21 4.01 9.72
C PRO A 135 -2.52 3.27 9.47
N PHE A 136 -2.95 2.49 10.46
CA PHE A 136 -4.17 1.70 10.38
C PHE A 136 -5.05 1.93 11.60
N ARG A 137 -6.27 1.40 11.53
CA ARG A 137 -7.21 1.24 12.64
C ARG A 137 -7.84 -0.15 12.59
N THR A 138 -8.29 -0.62 13.74
CA THR A 138 -9.08 -1.85 13.83
C THR A 138 -10.56 -1.56 13.73
N VAL A 139 -11.31 -2.35 12.96
CA VAL A 139 -12.78 -2.26 12.85
C VAL A 139 -13.41 -3.63 13.09
N GLU A 140 -14.74 -3.68 13.18
CA GLU A 140 -15.51 -4.92 13.43
C GLU A 140 -14.97 -5.70 14.64
N ASN A 141 -14.85 -5.04 15.80
CA ASN A 141 -14.33 -5.63 17.03
C ASN A 141 -12.93 -6.27 16.88
N GLY A 142 -12.08 -5.68 16.05
CA GLY A 142 -10.70 -6.14 15.84
C GLY A 142 -10.55 -7.15 14.71
N ARG A 143 -11.64 -7.55 14.04
CA ARG A 143 -11.59 -8.49 12.92
C ARG A 143 -10.74 -7.98 11.76
N TRP A 144 -10.75 -6.67 11.50
CA TRP A 144 -10.05 -6.08 10.36
C TRP A 144 -9.10 -4.97 10.75
N VAL A 145 -7.92 -4.97 10.12
CA VAL A 145 -6.93 -3.89 10.15
C VAL A 145 -7.05 -3.10 8.85
N VAL A 146 -7.60 -1.89 8.92
CA VAL A 146 -7.87 -1.07 7.73
C VAL A 146 -6.96 0.17 7.77
N PRO A 147 -6.28 0.52 6.65
CA PRO A 147 -5.54 1.76 6.58
C PRO A 147 -6.42 2.97 6.92
N ARG A 148 -5.79 4.00 7.48
CA ARG A 148 -6.43 5.27 7.79
C ARG A 148 -5.66 6.43 7.20
N ALA A 149 -6.36 7.53 6.99
CA ALA A 149 -5.75 8.79 6.64
C ALA A 149 -4.82 9.26 7.78
N VAL A 150 -3.78 9.98 7.39
CA VAL A 150 -2.82 10.62 8.29
C VAL A 150 -3.23 12.07 8.48
N LEU A 151 -3.33 12.51 9.74
CA LEU A 151 -3.71 13.88 10.05
C LEU A 151 -2.52 14.84 9.90
N ALA A 152 -2.79 16.09 9.53
CA ALA A 152 -1.74 17.12 9.42
C ALA A 152 -0.94 17.30 10.72
N ALA A 153 -1.61 17.23 11.88
CA ALA A 153 -0.94 17.31 13.18
C ALA A 153 0.01 16.11 13.44
N GLU A 154 -0.30 14.92 12.92
CA GLU A 154 0.59 13.76 13.01
C GLU A 154 1.84 13.96 12.15
N VAL A 155 1.67 14.49 10.94
CA VAL A 155 2.78 14.88 10.05
C VAL A 155 3.70 15.90 10.75
N ASP A 156 3.12 16.94 11.35
CA ASP A 156 3.88 17.95 12.07
C ASP A 156 4.60 17.41 13.31
N ALA A 157 4.01 16.42 13.99
CA ALA A 157 4.66 15.73 15.10
C ALA A 157 5.83 14.87 14.61
N MET A 158 5.65 14.12 13.51
CA MET A 158 6.68 13.27 12.91
C MET A 158 7.90 14.08 12.43
N LEU A 159 7.68 15.29 11.90
CA LEU A 159 8.76 16.15 11.41
C LEU A 159 9.57 16.83 12.52
N ARG A 160 8.99 16.92 13.73
CA ARG A 160 9.68 17.40 14.93
C ARG A 160 10.46 16.28 15.63
N ALA A 161 10.12 15.02 15.38
CA ALA A 161 10.83 13.89 15.96
C ALA A 161 12.22 13.72 15.30
N PRO A 162 13.29 13.43 16.06
CA PRO A 162 14.59 13.13 15.48
C PRO A 162 14.52 11.83 14.66
N SER A 163 15.09 11.85 13.45
CA SER A 163 15.24 10.64 12.63
C SER A 163 16.44 9.84 13.11
N VAL A 164 16.20 8.74 13.83
CA VAL A 164 17.25 7.79 14.21
C VAL A 164 17.46 6.82 13.05
N SER A 165 18.70 6.73 12.55
CA SER A 165 19.05 5.78 11.49
C SER A 165 19.18 4.37 12.06
N ILE A 166 18.56 3.39 11.41
CA ILE A 166 18.69 1.96 11.75
C ILE A 166 20.15 1.47 11.51
N ALA A 167 20.92 2.14 10.65
CA ALA A 167 22.33 1.84 10.44
C ALA A 167 23.22 2.14 11.67
N SER A 168 22.74 2.95 12.62
CA SER A 168 23.51 3.34 13.81
C SER A 168 23.39 2.34 14.98
N LEU A 169 22.60 1.27 14.83
CA LEU A 169 22.37 0.24 15.86
C LEU A 169 23.18 -1.05 15.64
N LEU A 170 24.09 -1.05 14.65
CA LEU A 170 24.94 -2.20 14.31
C LEU A 170 26.45 -1.97 14.56
N HIS A 171 26.82 -0.97 15.36
CA HIS A 171 28.17 -0.79 15.90
C HIS A 171 28.10 -0.70 17.42
#